data_AF-A0A382J9J2-F1
#
_entry.id   AF-A0A382J9J2-F1
#
_cell.length_a   1.000
_cell.length_b   1.000
_cell.length_c   1.000
_cell.angle_alpha   90.00
_cell.angle_beta   90.00
_cell.angle_gamma   90.00
#
_symmetry.space_group_name_H-M   'P 1'
#
loop_
_entity.id
_entity.type
_entity.pdbx_description
1 polymer ?
#
loop_
_entity_poly.entity_id
_entity_poly.type
_entity_poly.pdbx_seq_one_letter_code
_entity_poly.pdbx_strand_id
1 'polypeptide(L)' 'MVVSALSAGGSDGGPRLVARSKETGEELGSIDLPTGAIGTPMTYMVNGKQHIALAIGGRPPEMISFTLPN' A
#
# COMPACT_ATOMS: atom_id res chain seq x y z
N MET A 1 -12.65 4.03 -3.79
CA MET A 1 -11.48 4.11 -2.88
C MET A 1 -10.29 4.70 -3.62
N VAL A 2 -9.41 5.41 -2.91
CA VAL A 2 -8.10 5.88 -3.39
C VAL A 2 -7.02 5.27 -2.51
N VAL A 3 -5.94 4.77 -3.10
CA VAL A 3 -4.81 4.16 -2.39
C VAL A 3 -3.55 4.98 -2.65
N SER A 4 -2.83 5.33 -1.58
CA SER A 4 -1.62 6.15 -1.66
C SER A 4 -0.58 5.69 -0.64
N ALA A 5 0.70 5.70 -1.01
CA ALA A 5 1.80 5.52 -0.07
C ALA A 5 2.14 6.86 0.60
N LEU A 6 2.39 6.82 1.91
CA LEU A 6 2.87 7.94 2.71
C LEU A 6 4.22 7.58 3.31
N SER A 7 5.10 8.57 3.45
CA SER A 7 6.42 8.39 4.08
C SER A 7 6.39 8.37 5.61
N ALA A 8 5.24 8.73 6.21
CA ALA A 8 5.06 8.82 7.65
C ALA A 8 3.62 8.51 8.05
N GLY A 9 3.42 8.32 9.36
CA GLY A 9 2.11 8.10 9.99
C GLY A 9 1.74 6.63 10.17
N GLY A 10 2.68 5.71 9.97
CA GLY A 10 2.57 4.29 10.35
C GLY A 10 2.45 4.11 11.85
N SER A 11 2.32 2.87 12.32
CA SER A 11 2.15 2.58 13.75
C SER A 11 3.31 3.10 14.61
N ASP A 12 4.51 3.21 14.05
CA ASP A 12 5.72 3.78 14.66
C ASP A 12 6.10 5.16 14.09
N GLY A 13 5.18 5.79 13.34
CA GLY A 13 5.43 7.03 12.60
C GLY A 13 6.10 6.82 11.24
N GLY A 14 6.46 5.59 10.87
CA GLY A 14 7.11 5.22 9.61
C GLY A 14 6.20 5.21 8.37
N PRO A 15 6.69 4.69 7.24
CA PRO A 15 5.96 4.67 5.97
C PRO A 15 4.78 3.70 6.02
N ARG A 16 3.72 4.02 5.27
CA ARG A 16 2.49 3.21 5.22
C ARG A 16 1.78 3.32 3.88
N LEU A 17 0.98 2.31 3.56
CA LEU A 17 0.02 2.33 2.47
C LEU A 17 -1.37 2.59 3.06
N VAL A 18 -2.06 3.62 2.57
CA VAL A 18 -3.36 4.06 3.10
C VAL A 18 -4.43 3.96 2.04
N ALA A 19 -5.57 3.39 2.42
CA ALA A 19 -6.80 3.36 1.65
C ALA A 19 -7.77 4.42 2.20
N ARG A 20 -8.31 5.26 1.32
CA ARG A 20 -9.33 6.27 1.68
C ARG A 20 -10.60 6.11 0.86
N SER A 21 -11.73 6.48 1.46
CA SER A 21 -12.99 6.66 0.75
C SER A 21 -12.80 7.69 -0.34
N LYS A 22 -13.26 7.38 -1.55
CA LYS A 22 -13.21 8.34 -2.66
C LYS A 22 -14.26 9.43 -2.51
N GLU A 23 -15.32 9.15 -1.76
CA GLU A 23 -16.46 10.06 -1.57
C GLU A 23 -16.20 11.04 -0.43
N THR A 24 -15.73 10.53 0.72
CA THR A 24 -15.58 11.33 1.95
C THR A 24 -14.12 11.72 2.23
N GLY A 25 -13.15 11.02 1.64
CA GLY A 25 -11.74 11.18 1.98
C GLY A 25 -11.33 10.52 3.31
N GLU A 26 -12.27 9.93 4.04
CA GLU A 26 -11.99 9.23 5.30
C GLU A 26 -11.09 8.02 5.07
N GLU A 27 -10.24 7.72 6.04
CA GLU A 27 -9.40 6.54 6.02
C GLU A 27 -10.26 5.28 6.21
N LEU A 28 -10.14 4.33 5.28
CA LEU A 28 -10.79 3.02 5.35
C LEU A 28 -9.86 1.96 5.97
N GLY A 29 -8.55 2.21 5.94
CA GLY A 29 -7.55 1.34 6.56
C GLY A 29 -6.14 1.62 6.05
N SER A 30 -5.17 0.99 6.70
CA SER A 30 -3.77 1.09 6.30
C SER A 30 -2.93 -0.08 6.76
N ILE A 31 -1.77 -0.20 6.14
CA ILE A 31 -0.73 -1.15 6.50
C ILE A 31 0.61 -0.43 6.56
N ASP A 32 1.43 -0.77 7.54
CA ASP A 32 2.79 -0.27 7.62
C ASP A 32 3.65 -0.90 6.52
N LEU A 33 4.55 -0.10 5.98
CA LEU A 33 5.53 -0.55 5.00
C LEU A 33 6.88 -0.73 5.69
N PRO A 34 7.66 -1.75 5.33
CA PRO A 34 8.99 -1.96 5.92
C PRO A 34 9.96 -0.83 5.52
N THR A 35 9.77 -0.21 4.36
CA THR A 35 10.55 0.93 3.87
C THR A 35 9.66 1.87 3.04
N GLY A 36 10.18 3.05 2.69
CA GLY A 36 9.46 4.01 1.86
C GLY A 36 9.15 3.49 0.45
N ALA A 37 7.95 3.78 -0.03
CA ALA A 37 7.57 3.52 -1.42
C ALA A 37 8.41 4.36 -2.40
N ILE A 38 8.85 3.72 -3.49
CA ILE A 38 9.63 4.36 -4.56
C ILE A 38 8.90 4.32 -5.91
N GLY A 39 7.66 3.84 -5.94
CA GLY A 39 6.79 3.79 -7.10
C GLY A 39 5.32 3.93 -6.74
N THR A 40 4.49 4.24 -7.74
CA THR A 40 3.04 4.36 -7.56
C THR A 40 2.40 2.99 -7.35
N PRO A 41 1.48 2.83 -6.38
CA PRO A 41 0.71 1.60 -6.25
C PRO A 41 -0.11 1.29 -7.50
N MET A 42 -0.12 0.02 -7.91
CA MET A 42 -0.93 -0.50 -9.00
C MET A 42 -1.82 -1.65 -8.52
N THR A 43 -2.89 -1.96 -9.25
CA THR A 43 -3.75 -3.10 -8.98
C THR A 43 -3.84 -4.04 -10.17
N TYR A 44 -3.99 -5.33 -9.90
CA TYR A 44 -4.20 -6.37 -10.89
C TYR A 44 -5.02 -7.52 -10.31
N MET A 45 -5.51 -8.40 -11.19
CA MET A 45 -6.22 -9.63 -10.83
C MET A 45 -5.39 -10.85 -11.20
N VAL A 46 -5.30 -11.84 -10.30
CA VAL A 46 -4.77 -13.17 -10.62
C VAL A 46 -5.57 -14.22 -9.86
N ASN A 47 -5.98 -15.30 -10.54
CA ASN A 47 -6.75 -16.40 -9.97
C ASN A 47 -8.00 -15.94 -9.18
N GLY A 48 -8.73 -14.94 -9.70
CA GLY A 48 -9.93 -14.40 -9.06
C GLY A 48 -9.68 -13.49 -7.85
N LYS A 49 -8.41 -13.20 -7.51
CA LYS A 49 -8.05 -12.32 -6.40
C LYS A 49 -7.51 -10.99 -6.88
N GLN A 50 -7.92 -9.92 -6.20
CA GLN A 50 -7.36 -8.59 -6.39
C GLN A 50 -6.07 -8.43 -5.60
N HIS A 51 -5.09 -7.84 -6.24
CA HIS A 51 -3.81 -7.49 -5.65
C HIS A 51 -3.58 -5.98 -5.74
N ILE A 52 -2.90 -5.45 -4.72
CA ILE A 52 -2.34 -4.10 -4.72
C ILE A 52 -0.84 -4.26 -4.55
N ALA A 53 -0.06 -3.70 -5.47
CA ALA A 53 1.38 -3.89 -5.48
C ALA A 53 2.11 -2.54 -5.66
N LEU A 54 3.24 -2.38 -4.97
CA LEU A 54 4.13 -1.23 -5.13
C LEU A 54 5.61 -1.61 -4.98
N ALA A 55 6.48 -0.81 -5.56
CA ALA A 55 7.92 -0.90 -5.34
C ALA A 55 8.29 -0.15 -4.05
N ILE A 56 9.08 -0.80 -3.19
CA ILE A 56 9.63 -0.23 -1.96
C ILE A 56 11.15 -0.12 -2.05
N GLY A 57 11.70 0.84 -1.31
CA GLY A 57 13.14 0.99 -1.16
C GLY A 57 13.78 -0.18 -0.42
N GLY A 58 15.10 -0.19 -0.36
CA GLY A 58 15.86 -1.28 0.25
C GLY A 58 17.23 -1.43 -0.40
N ARG A 59 17.98 -2.44 0.02
CA ARG A 59 19.24 -2.84 -0.60
C ARG A 59 19.29 -4.38 -0.70
N PRO A 60 18.81 -4.99 -1.81
CA PRO A 60 18.24 -4.36 -3.00
C PRO A 60 16.81 -3.81 -2.78
N PRO A 61 16.29 -2.94 -3.67
CA PRO A 61 14.87 -2.57 -3.69
C PRO A 61 14.01 -3.77 -4.12
N GLU A 62 12.74 -3.78 -3.69
CA GLU A 62 11.86 -4.94 -3.87
C GLU A 62 10.42 -4.54 -4.28
N MET A 63 9.70 -5.52 -4.81
CA MET A 63 8.28 -5.42 -5.14
C MET A 63 7.46 -6.17 -4.10
N ILE A 64 6.48 -5.51 -3.49
CA ILE A 64 5.56 -6.13 -2.53
C ILE A 64 4.13 -6.11 -3.09
N SER A 65 3.35 -7.14 -2.75
CA SER A 65 1.96 -7.30 -3.20
C SER A 65 1.08 -7.78 -2.05
N PHE A 66 -0.03 -7.07 -1.85
CA PHE A 66 -1.03 -7.34 -0.81
C PHE A 66 -2.32 -7.87 -1.43
N THR A 67 -2.98 -8.79 -0.74
CA THR A 67 -4.30 -9.31 -1.09
C THR A 67 -5.05 -9.70 0.19
N LEU A 68 -6.36 -9.89 0.09
CA LEU A 68 -7.17 -10.34 1.22
C LEU A 68 -6.94 -11.83 1.51
N PRO A 69 -7.02 -12.24 2.79
CA PRO A 69 -7.11 -13.65 3.16
C PRO A 69 -8.30 -14.35 2.47
N ASN A 70 -8.22 -15.68 2.38
CA ASN A 70 -9.36 -16.52 1.96
C ASN A 70 -10.41 -16.60 3.06
#